data_AF-A0A9E0L6N9-F1
#
_entry.id   AF-A0A9E0L6N9-F1
#
_cell.length_a   1.000
_cell.length_b   1.000
_cell.length_c   1.000
_cell.angle_alpha   90.00
_cell.angle_beta   90.00
_cell.angle_gamma   90.00
#
_symmetry.space_group_name_H-M   'P 1'
#
loop_
_entity.id
_entity.type
_entity.pdbx_description
1 polymer ?
#
loop_
_entity_poly.entity_id
_entity_poly.type
_entity_poly.pdbx_seq_one_letter_code
_entity_poly.pdbx_strand_id
1 'polypeptide(L)'
;MNTPEFIVKASDNSRFDTAESDYMYGAYMTYEEAYAKCEEIVEDFLTSNKTEGMSAEELYHHYISFGEEPYIVSVDGSECLPFPAINYAKEQVKIICQK
;
A
#
# COMPACT_ATOMS: atom_id res chain seq x y z
N MET A 1 -6.71 18.13 -22.55
CA MET A 1 -5.87 17.58 -21.45
C MET A 1 -6.77 16.60 -20.73
N ASN A 2 -6.34 15.35 -20.57
CA ASN A 2 -7.12 14.39 -19.80
C ASN A 2 -6.90 14.71 -18.32
N THR A 3 -7.98 14.79 -17.55
CA THR A 3 -7.93 15.01 -16.11
C THR A 3 -7.79 13.64 -15.44
N PRO A 4 -6.91 13.47 -14.43
CA PRO A 4 -6.86 12.21 -13.68
C PRO A 4 -8.23 11.89 -13.09
N GLU A 5 -8.54 10.60 -13.02
CA GLU A 5 -9.81 10.09 -12.49
C GLU A 5 -9.64 9.42 -11.12
N PHE A 6 -8.42 9.02 -10.77
CA PHE A 6 -8.13 8.26 -9.56
C PHE A 6 -7.01 8.92 -8.73
N ILE A 7 -7.11 8.86 -7.41
CA ILE A 7 -6.10 9.32 -6.46
C ILE A 7 -5.75 8.13 -5.57
N VAL A 8 -4.45 7.91 -5.35
CA VAL A 8 -3.97 6.92 -4.37
C VAL A 8 -3.66 7.64 -3.07
N LYS A 9 -4.26 7.12 -2.01
CA LYS A 9 -4.02 7.54 -0.64
C LYS A 9 -3.50 6.36 0.17
N ALA A 10 -2.87 6.62 1.31
CA ALA A 10 -2.62 5.58 2.29
C ALA A 10 -2.81 6.07 3.72
N SER A 11 -3.32 5.19 4.57
CA SER A 11 -3.34 5.34 6.02
C SER A 11 -2.24 4.47 6.63
N ASP A 12 -1.57 4.97 7.65
CA ASP A 12 -0.59 4.18 8.40
C ASP A 12 -1.31 3.20 9.34
N ASN A 13 -0.83 1.95 9.43
CA ASN A 13 -1.31 0.98 10.41
C ASN A 13 -0.82 1.27 11.85
N SER A 14 0.11 2.21 12.02
CA SER A 14 0.66 2.55 13.33
C SER A 14 -0.42 3.17 14.25
N ARG A 15 -0.57 2.58 15.43
CA ARG A 15 -1.59 2.99 16.42
C ARG A 15 -1.21 4.25 17.22
N PHE A 16 -0.18 4.99 16.80
CA PHE A 16 0.45 6.01 17.63
C PHE A 16 -0.02 7.44 17.37
N ASP A 17 -0.88 7.72 16.40
CA ASP A 17 -1.39 9.09 16.20
C ASP A 17 -2.86 9.13 15.77
N THR A 18 -3.64 9.95 16.49
CA THR A 18 -5.09 10.18 16.27
C THR A 18 -5.37 11.25 15.22
N ALA A 19 -4.38 11.61 14.41
CA ALA A 19 -4.57 12.44 13.22
C ALA A 19 -4.39 11.55 12.00
N GLU A 20 -5.50 11.05 11.44
CA GLU A 20 -5.54 10.43 10.12
C GLU A 20 -5.09 11.47 9.07
N SER A 21 -3.79 11.64 8.87
CA SER A 21 -3.29 12.31 7.68
C SER A 21 -3.08 11.26 6.61
N ASP A 22 -4.10 11.01 5.79
CA ASP A 22 -3.92 10.24 4.58
C ASP A 22 -2.79 10.87 3.75
N TYR A 23 -1.78 10.07 3.40
CA TYR A 23 -0.73 10.51 2.48
C TYR A 23 -1.23 10.38 1.04
N MET A 24 -1.19 11.47 0.26
CA MET A 24 -1.50 11.42 -1.17
C MET A 24 -0.24 11.00 -1.95
N TYR A 25 -0.29 9.83 -2.58
CA TYR A 25 0.82 9.26 -3.34
C TYR A 25 0.83 9.71 -4.81
N GLY A 26 -0.33 10.09 -5.36
CA GLY A 26 -0.44 10.57 -6.72
C GLY A 26 -1.87 10.57 -7.25
N ALA A 27 -2.02 11.10 -8.47
CA ALA A 27 -3.24 11.05 -9.25
C ALA A 27 -2.96 10.38 -10.59
N TYR A 28 -3.89 9.52 -11.02
CA TYR A 28 -3.71 8.55 -12.10
C TYR A 28 -4.85 8.63 -13.11
N MET A 29 -4.54 8.29 -14.36
CA MET A 29 -5.51 8.36 -15.44
C MET A 29 -6.42 7.14 -15.44
N THR A 30 -5.90 5.99 -15.04
CA THR A 30 -6.66 4.74 -15.01
C THR A 30 -6.58 4.07 -13.65
N TYR A 31 -7.57 3.20 -13.39
CA TYR A 31 -7.61 2.39 -12.18
C TYR A 31 -6.39 1.46 -12.09
N GLU A 32 -5.94 0.91 -13.22
CA GLU A 32 -4.79 0.00 -13.27
C GLU A 32 -3.50 0.69 -12.85
N GLU A 33 -3.29 1.95 -13.25
CA GLU A 33 -2.14 2.73 -12.83
C GLU A 33 -2.19 3.03 -11.32
N ALA A 34 -3.37 3.39 -10.80
CA ALA A 34 -3.58 3.60 -9.38
C ALA A 34 -3.37 2.32 -8.56
N TYR A 35 -3.87 1.19 -9.05
CA TYR A 35 -3.70 -0.13 -8.43
C TYR A 35 -2.23 -0.55 -8.40
N ALA A 36 -1.50 -0.38 -9.51
CA ALA A 36 -0.07 -0.66 -9.57
C ALA A 36 0.72 0.19 -8.56
N LYS A 37 0.27 1.43 -8.28
CA LYS A 37 0.89 2.23 -7.22
C LYS A 37 0.61 1.68 -5.82
N CYS A 38 -0.61 1.21 -5.55
CA CYS A 38 -0.90 0.54 -4.28
C CYS A 38 -0.01 -0.69 -4.07
N GLU A 39 0.24 -1.47 -5.12
CA GLU A 39 1.18 -2.59 -5.11
C GLU A 39 2.61 -2.13 -4.78
N GLU A 40 3.10 -1.11 -5.49
CA GLU A 40 4.44 -0.53 -5.29
C GLU A 40 4.66 -0.08 -3.84
N ILE A 41 3.69 0.60 -3.23
CA ILE A 41 3.77 1.07 -1.82
C ILE A 41 4.00 -0.11 -0.87
N VAL A 42 3.25 -1.21 -1.04
CA VAL A 42 3.43 -2.40 -0.21
C VAL A 42 4.77 -3.07 -0.46
N GLU A 43 5.15 -3.23 -1.73
CA GLU A 43 6.42 -3.86 -2.11
C GLU A 43 7.65 -3.08 -1.63
N ASP A 44 7.59 -1.74 -1.68
CA ASP A 44 8.65 -0.84 -1.20
C ASP A 44 8.85 -0.97 0.31
N PHE A 45 7.76 -1.00 1.09
CA PHE A 45 7.84 -1.26 2.52
C PHE A 45 8.47 -2.62 2.81
N LEU A 46 7.98 -3.68 2.17
CA LEU A 46 8.45 -5.05 2.42
C LEU A 46 9.93 -5.21 2.04
N THR A 47 10.34 -4.66 0.90
CA THR A 47 11.72 -4.74 0.42
C THR A 47 12.68 -3.94 1.29
N SER A 48 12.26 -2.74 1.73
CA SER A 48 13.09 -1.88 2.57
C SER A 48 13.27 -2.41 4.00
N ASN A 49 12.31 -3.20 4.50
CA ASN A 49 12.35 -3.76 5.85
C ASN A 49 12.81 -5.24 5.91
N LYS A 50 12.94 -5.93 4.77
CA LYS A 50 13.53 -7.27 4.75
C LYS A 50 15.00 -7.21 5.17
N THR A 51 15.34 -7.91 6.25
CA THR A 51 16.73 -8.07 6.71
C THR A 51 17.21 -9.52 6.52
N GLU A 52 18.53 -9.72 6.51
CA GLU A 52 19.11 -11.06 6.38
C GLU A 52 18.66 -11.97 7.54
N GLY A 53 18.20 -13.17 7.22
CA GLY A 53 17.69 -14.14 8.19
C GLY A 53 16.24 -13.93 8.64
N MET A 54 15.58 -12.84 8.23
CA MET A 54 14.16 -12.59 8.53
C MET A 54 13.25 -13.54 7.73
N SER A 55 12.34 -14.21 8.43
CA SER A 55 11.32 -15.07 7.82
C SER A 55 10.20 -14.25 7.17
N ALA A 56 9.48 -14.88 6.22
CA ALA A 56 8.31 -14.27 5.59
C ALA A 56 7.21 -13.93 6.62
N GLU A 57 7.09 -14.72 7.69
CA GLU A 57 6.14 -14.48 8.78
C GLU A 57 6.52 -13.24 9.59
N GLU A 58 7.80 -13.09 9.97
CA GLU A 58 8.28 -11.89 10.66
C GLU A 58 8.11 -10.63 9.81
N LEU A 59 8.44 -10.69 8.52
CA LEU A 59 8.27 -9.56 7.61
C LEU A 59 6.80 -9.18 7.43
N TYR A 60 5.90 -10.17 7.31
CA TYR A 60 4.46 -9.94 7.25
C TYR A 60 3.94 -9.32 8.55
N HIS A 61 4.36 -9.82 9.71
CA HIS A 61 3.98 -9.25 11.01
C HIS A 61 4.48 -7.82 11.18
N HIS A 62 5.64 -7.49 10.60
CA HIS A 62 6.13 -6.12 10.57
C HIS A 62 5.23 -5.22 9.72
N TYR A 63 4.84 -5.67 8.53
CA TYR A 63 3.93 -4.92 7.65
C TYR A 63 2.55 -4.67 8.28
N ILE A 64 1.91 -5.67 8.89
CA ILE A 64 0.60 -5.44 9.52
C ILE A 64 0.66 -4.50 10.74
N SER A 65 1.86 -4.24 11.27
CA SER A 65 2.06 -3.41 12.46
C SER A 65 2.47 -1.97 12.11
N PHE A 66 3.20 -1.78 11.01
CA PHE A 66 3.85 -0.51 10.66
C PHE A 66 3.78 -0.15 9.17
N GLY A 67 3.25 -1.04 8.34
CA GLY A 67 3.09 -0.80 6.92
C GLY A 67 1.91 0.11 6.63
N GLU A 68 1.88 0.67 5.44
CA GLU A 68 0.79 1.53 4.99
C GLU A 68 -0.31 0.70 4.33
N GLU A 69 -1.56 1.11 4.51
CA GLU A 69 -2.73 0.57 3.85
C GLU A 69 -3.18 1.53 2.73
N PRO A 70 -2.67 1.34 1.49
CA PRO A 70 -3.06 2.18 0.38
C PRO A 70 -4.48 1.84 -0.11
N TYR A 71 -5.18 2.84 -0.61
CA TYR A 71 -6.50 2.72 -1.21
C TYR A 71 -6.68 3.77 -2.31
N ILE A 72 -7.66 3.54 -3.19
CA ILE A 72 -7.91 4.39 -4.36
C ILE A 72 -9.22 5.14 -4.14
N VAL A 73 -9.24 6.43 -4.47
CA VAL A 73 -10.46 7.24 -4.49
C VAL A 73 -10.63 7.87 -5.88
N SER A 74 -11.87 8.02 -6.33
CA SER A 74 -12.13 8.84 -7.51
C SER A 74 -11.82 10.30 -7.21
N VAL A 75 -11.37 11.06 -8.22
CA VAL A 75 -11.02 12.48 -8.06
C VAL A 75 -12.21 13.34 -7.62
N ASP A 76 -13.42 12.97 -8.02
CA ASP A 76 -14.65 13.63 -7.57
C ASP A 76 -15.14 13.16 -6.18
N GLY A 77 -14.43 12.22 -5.56
CA GLY A 77 -14.74 11.65 -4.25
C GLY A 77 -16.01 10.80 -4.20
N SER A 78 -16.58 10.45 -5.36
CA SER A 78 -17.80 9.64 -5.45
C SER A 78 -17.57 8.16 -5.12
N GLU A 79 -16.35 7.65 -5.34
CA GLU A 79 -16.00 6.24 -5.15
C GLU A 79 -14.72 6.08 -4.31
N CYS A 80 -14.76 5.12 -3.39
CA CYS A 80 -13.58 4.59 -2.71
C CYS A 80 -13.43 3.12 -3.12
N LEU A 81 -12.34 2.82 -3.82
CA LEU A 81 -12.01 1.51 -4.35
C LEU A 81 -10.94 0.88 -3.44
N PRO A 82 -11.31 -0.10 -2.61
CA PRO A 82 -10.37 -0.68 -1.65
C PRO A 82 -9.31 -1.52 -2.35
N PHE A 83 -8.06 -1.38 -1.90
CA PHE A 83 -6.97 -2.29 -2.27
C PHE A 83 -6.71 -3.26 -1.12
N PRO A 84 -6.63 -4.58 -1.37
CA PRO A 84 -6.53 -5.59 -0.31
C PRO A 84 -5.09 -5.72 0.23
N ALA A 85 -4.55 -4.64 0.79
CA ALA A 85 -3.13 -4.47 1.10
C ALA A 85 -2.56 -5.58 1.99
N ILE A 86 -3.30 -5.97 3.04
CA ILE A 86 -2.92 -7.06 3.95
C ILE A 86 -2.78 -8.40 3.21
N ASN A 87 -3.78 -8.75 2.38
CA ASN A 87 -3.73 -10.01 1.63
C ASN A 87 -2.64 -9.97 0.56
N TYR A 88 -2.45 -8.82 -0.08
CA TYR A 88 -1.39 -8.61 -1.04
C TYR A 88 0.00 -8.81 -0.41
N ALA A 89 0.26 -8.14 0.72
CA ALA A 89 1.50 -8.28 1.48
C ALA A 89 1.78 -9.73 1.89
N LYS A 90 0.74 -10.47 2.31
CA LYS A 90 0.85 -11.88 2.69
C LYS A 90 1.38 -12.77 1.56
N GLU A 91 1.01 -12.48 0.31
CA GLU A 91 1.54 -13.20 -0.84
C GLU A 91 2.94 -12.69 -1.21
N GLN A 92 3.16 -11.38 -1.14
CA GLN A 92 4.44 -10.78 -1.52
C GLN A 92 5.61 -11.18 -0.62
N VAL A 93 5.40 -11.31 0.70
CA VAL A 93 6.48 -11.78 1.60
C VAL A 93 7.01 -13.16 1.22
N LYS A 94 6.16 -14.03 0.65
CA LYS A 94 6.58 -15.37 0.20
C LYS A 94 7.50 -15.26 -1.00
N ILE A 95 7.19 -14.35 -1.94
CA ILE A 95 8.00 -14.10 -3.14
C ILE A 95 9.32 -13.44 -2.74
N ILE A 96 9.28 -12.41 -1.90
CA ILE A 96 10.45 -11.62 -1.48
C ILE A 96 11.43 -12.46 -0.65
N CYS A 97 10.95 -13.32 0.25
CA CYS A 97 11.82 -14.15 1.09
C CYS A 97 12.32 -15.45 0.41
N GLN A 98 11.77 -15.82 -0.75
CA GLN A 98 12.28 -16.93 -1.58
C GLN A 98 13.38 -16.51 -2.56
N LYS A 99 13.57 -15.20 -2.74
CA LYS A 99 14.72 -14.61 -3.46
C LYS A 99 15.91 -14.46 -2.53
#